data_AF-A0A6G1SII3-F1
#
_entry.id   AF-A0A6G1SII3-F1
#
_cell.length_a   1.000
_cell.length_b   1.000
_cell.length_c   1.000
_cell.angle_alpha   90.00
_cell.angle_beta   90.00
_cell.angle_gamma   90.00
#
_symmetry.space_group_name_H-M   'P 1'
#
loop_
_entity.id
_entity.type
_entity.pdbx_description
1 polymer ?
#
loop_
_entity_poly.entity_id
_entity_poly.type
_entity_poly.pdbx_seq_one_letter_code
_entity_poly.pdbx_strand_id
1 'polypeptide(L)'
;MNLLSQKGGICCRNVARLLVATTTPTLSSSSLSSRHISTSQWKKYLTILNVDKHSTTKDIKQSFLKLSKIYHPDNKTTGSHAKFVELKAAYDALKDGHPKVTTPSTNGTNNFYDADLSHEAHKRYREQYKDFTSTYSYGFGGPYRGSKRPWEDLKRDREYRKNRHYTETFGERGRPVVSLTIILSAVAWIVIYSSALLIWDYNDKLKQGISRYKARSHDDYVAYQEYLKRKEAERILNIKQLKKLVEDQRKEEIKNAESEVVVKTL
;
A
#
# COMPACT_ATOMS: atom_id res chain seq x y z
N MET A 1 -15.53 84.88 -82.59
CA MET A 1 -16.50 84.30 -83.54
C MET A 1 -16.15 82.84 -83.75
N ASN A 2 -17.05 81.94 -83.35
CA ASN A 2 -17.42 80.64 -83.93
C ASN A 2 -16.34 79.92 -84.80
N LEU A 3 -16.03 78.63 -84.63
CA LEU A 3 -16.97 77.51 -84.54
C LEU A 3 -16.35 76.27 -83.88
N LEU A 4 -17.25 75.55 -83.24
CA LEU A 4 -17.21 74.19 -82.72
C LEU A 4 -16.84 73.13 -83.78
N SER A 5 -16.37 71.97 -83.33
CA SER A 5 -17.00 70.65 -83.60
C SER A 5 -15.96 69.52 -83.37
N GLN A 6 -15.92 68.89 -82.19
CA GLN A 6 -16.69 67.70 -81.75
C GLN A 6 -16.24 66.35 -82.33
N LYS A 7 -16.16 65.36 -81.41
CA LYS A 7 -16.10 63.88 -81.54
C LYS A 7 -14.66 63.32 -81.55
N GLY A 8 -14.19 62.59 -80.54
CA GLY A 8 -14.77 61.39 -79.89
C GLY A 8 -14.09 60.18 -80.55
N GLY A 9 -13.19 59.41 -79.93
CA GLY A 9 -13.31 58.66 -78.69
C GLY A 9 -12.64 57.30 -78.90
N ILE A 10 -11.49 57.09 -78.24
CA ILE A 10 -11.10 55.90 -77.43
C ILE A 10 -11.21 54.53 -78.14
N CYS A 11 -10.14 53.75 -78.37
CA CYS A 11 -9.37 52.95 -77.40
C CYS A 11 -8.48 51.97 -78.22
N CYS A 12 -7.42 51.29 -77.78
CA CYS A 12 -6.57 51.24 -76.59
C CYS A 12 -5.23 50.61 -77.07
N ARG A 13 -4.06 51.01 -76.54
CA ARG A 13 -2.93 50.10 -76.22
C ARG A 13 -1.80 50.85 -75.51
N ASN A 14 -1.25 50.21 -74.46
CA ASN A 14 0.16 50.24 -74.03
C ASN A 14 0.71 51.56 -73.41
N VAL A 15 1.48 51.62 -72.32
CA VAL A 15 1.90 50.73 -71.22
C VAL A 15 2.38 51.67 -70.08
N ALA A 16 2.33 51.18 -68.84
CA ALA A 16 3.27 51.50 -67.74
C ALA A 16 3.28 52.90 -67.09
N ARG A 17 2.53 53.04 -65.99
CA ARG A 17 3.07 53.56 -64.71
C ARG A 17 2.13 53.18 -63.57
N LEU A 18 2.50 52.13 -62.82
CA LEU A 18 1.77 51.66 -61.64
C LEU A 18 2.00 52.66 -60.48
N LEU A 19 1.07 53.58 -60.31
CA LEU A 19 0.79 54.27 -59.04
C LEU A 19 -0.55 53.72 -58.53
N VAL A 20 -0.54 52.95 -57.45
CA VAL A 20 -1.78 52.63 -56.72
C VAL A 20 -1.58 53.08 -55.28
N ALA A 21 -2.09 54.29 -55.03
CA ALA A 21 -2.46 54.75 -53.71
C ALA A 21 -3.48 53.77 -53.14
N THR A 22 -3.16 53.17 -52.00
CA THR A 22 -4.04 52.24 -51.29
C THR A 22 -5.22 53.01 -50.71
N THR A 23 -6.32 53.14 -51.46
CA THR A 23 -7.62 53.41 -50.87
C THR A 23 -8.11 52.13 -50.22
N THR A 24 -7.86 51.97 -48.92
CA THR A 24 -8.52 50.93 -48.14
C THR A 24 -10.02 51.22 -48.08
N PRO A 25 -10.90 50.28 -48.46
CA PRO A 25 -12.31 50.41 -48.12
C PRO A 25 -12.43 50.38 -46.60
N THR A 26 -13.13 51.36 -46.04
CA THR A 26 -13.55 51.38 -44.64
C THR A 26 -14.35 50.10 -44.37
N LEU A 27 -13.73 49.11 -43.73
CA LEU A 27 -14.46 47.98 -43.18
C LEU A 27 -15.39 48.53 -42.11
N SER A 28 -16.68 48.46 -42.43
CA SER A 28 -17.78 48.62 -41.49
C SER A 28 -17.42 47.92 -40.18
N SER A 29 -17.46 48.66 -39.07
CA SER A 29 -17.49 48.10 -37.73
C SER A 29 -18.68 47.16 -37.63
N SER A 30 -18.48 45.87 -37.93
CA SER A 30 -19.43 44.84 -37.56
C SER A 30 -19.38 44.76 -36.05
N SER A 31 -20.39 45.35 -35.43
CA SER A 31 -20.77 45.20 -34.04
C SER A 31 -20.40 43.81 -33.55
N LEU A 32 -19.63 43.73 -32.47
CA LEU A 32 -19.54 42.55 -31.61
C LEU A 32 -20.96 42.21 -31.14
N SER A 33 -21.68 41.47 -31.98
CA SER A 33 -22.96 40.89 -31.62
C SER A 33 -22.64 39.83 -30.58
N SER A 34 -22.88 40.17 -29.31
CA SER A 34 -23.01 39.20 -28.23
C SER A 34 -23.99 38.13 -28.74
N ARG A 35 -23.45 36.98 -29.15
CA ARG A 35 -24.26 35.87 -29.67
C ARG A 35 -25.02 35.28 -28.49
N HIS A 36 -26.14 35.88 -28.15
CA HIS A 36 -27.12 35.25 -27.29
C HIS A 36 -27.62 34.01 -28.02
N ILE A 37 -27.26 32.84 -27.51
CA ILE A 37 -27.73 31.55 -28.03
C ILE A 37 -29.26 31.54 -27.87
N SER A 38 -29.97 31.35 -28.97
CA SER A 38 -31.43 31.24 -28.93
C SER A 38 -31.84 29.98 -28.16
N THR A 39 -32.97 30.05 -27.47
CA THR A 39 -33.48 28.93 -26.64
C THR A 39 -33.70 27.64 -27.43
N SER A 40 -33.93 27.73 -28.74
CA SER A 40 -34.05 26.58 -29.65
C SER A 40 -32.68 25.94 -29.97
N GLN A 41 -31.63 26.74 -30.18
CA GLN A 41 -30.27 26.25 -30.40
C GLN A 41 -29.68 25.62 -29.12
N TRP A 42 -29.99 26.19 -27.96
CA TRP A 42 -29.60 25.63 -26.67
C TRP A 42 -30.11 24.19 -26.48
N LYS A 43 -31.40 23.95 -26.78
CA LYS A 43 -31.99 22.60 -26.73
C LYS A 43 -31.27 21.65 -27.69
N LYS A 44 -30.94 22.11 -28.91
CA LYS A 44 -30.19 21.30 -29.89
C LYS A 44 -28.81 20.89 -29.37
N TYR A 45 -28.07 21.79 -28.71
CA TYR A 45 -26.75 21.48 -28.18
C TYR A 45 -26.79 20.50 -26.99
N LEU A 46 -27.79 20.62 -26.11
CA LEU A 46 -28.01 19.65 -25.04
C LEU A 46 -28.34 18.25 -25.57
N THR A 47 -29.14 18.18 -26.65
CA THR A 47 -29.44 16.90 -27.31
C THR A 47 -28.21 16.28 -27.97
N ILE A 48 -27.31 17.09 -28.57
CA ILE A 48 -26.07 16.59 -29.20
C ILE A 48 -25.12 15.98 -28.15
N LEU A 49 -25.07 16.57 -26.94
CA LEU A 49 -24.23 16.07 -25.85
C LEU A 49 -24.90 14.97 -25.02
N ASN A 50 -26.16 14.61 -25.31
CA ASN A 50 -26.99 13.68 -24.54
C ASN A 50 -27.06 14.06 -23.05
N VAL A 51 -27.33 15.33 -22.77
CA VAL A 51 -27.38 15.86 -21.40
C VAL A 51 -28.75 16.48 -21.12
N ASP A 52 -29.24 16.29 -19.90
CA ASP A 52 -30.49 16.92 -19.45
C ASP A 52 -30.37 18.44 -19.27
N LYS A 53 -31.50 19.14 -19.34
CA LYS A 53 -31.60 20.60 -19.23
C LYS A 53 -31.16 21.13 -17.86
N HIS A 54 -31.22 20.32 -16.80
CA HIS A 54 -30.83 20.68 -15.43
C HIS A 54 -29.39 20.26 -15.07
N SER A 55 -28.63 19.78 -16.03
CA SER A 55 -27.26 19.33 -15.81
C SER A 55 -26.31 20.45 -15.38
N THR A 56 -25.32 20.08 -14.57
CA THR A 56 -24.28 21.02 -14.15
C THR A 56 -23.20 21.17 -15.23
N THR A 57 -22.41 22.24 -15.17
CA THR A 57 -21.25 22.44 -16.06
C THR A 57 -20.24 21.29 -16.00
N LYS A 58 -20.17 20.61 -14.86
CA LYS A 58 -19.35 19.40 -14.68
C LYS A 58 -19.88 18.24 -15.51
N ASP A 59 -21.19 18.05 -15.55
CA ASP A 59 -21.84 16.95 -16.28
C ASP A 59 -21.73 17.16 -17.80
N ILE A 60 -21.91 18.40 -18.28
CA ILE A 60 -21.71 18.79 -19.68
C ILE A 60 -20.27 18.51 -20.13
N LYS A 61 -19.28 18.79 -19.26
CA LYS A 61 -17.87 18.49 -19.54
C LYS A 61 -17.60 16.98 -19.55
N GLN A 62 -18.20 16.23 -18.64
CA GLN A 62 -18.02 14.77 -18.57
C GLN A 62 -18.64 14.05 -19.77
N SER A 63 -19.83 14.45 -20.21
CA SER A 63 -20.48 13.86 -21.40
C SER A 63 -19.68 14.18 -22.68
N PHE A 64 -19.21 15.41 -22.84
CA PHE A 64 -18.31 15.81 -23.92
C PHE A 64 -17.07 14.90 -23.99
N LEU A 65 -16.40 14.67 -22.85
CA LEU A 65 -15.20 13.82 -22.79
C LEU A 65 -15.51 12.36 -23.15
N LYS A 66 -16.66 11.83 -22.71
CA LYS A 66 -17.08 10.45 -23.04
C LYS A 66 -17.34 10.30 -24.54
N LEU A 67 -18.10 11.22 -25.13
CA LEU A 67 -18.45 11.17 -26.55
C LEU A 67 -17.27 11.52 -27.47
N SER A 68 -16.38 12.42 -27.04
CA SER A 68 -15.15 12.77 -27.76
C SER A 68 -14.23 11.57 -27.93
N LYS A 69 -14.17 10.65 -26.97
CA LYS A 69 -13.37 9.42 -27.09
C LYS A 69 -13.97 8.43 -28.09
N ILE A 70 -15.30 8.40 -28.19
CA ILE A 70 -16.03 7.53 -29.11
C ILE A 70 -15.89 8.05 -30.54
N TYR A 71 -16.16 9.34 -30.76
CA TYR A 71 -16.16 9.97 -32.08
C TYR A 71 -14.80 10.52 -32.53
N HIS A 72 -13.71 10.24 -31.80
CA HIS A 72 -12.38 10.70 -32.20
C HIS A 72 -12.03 10.16 -33.61
N PRO A 73 -11.49 10.99 -34.52
CA PRO A 73 -11.17 10.55 -35.89
C PRO A 73 -10.13 9.40 -35.93
N ASP A 74 -9.33 9.21 -34.89
CA ASP A 74 -8.40 8.06 -34.80
C ASP A 74 -9.11 6.73 -34.48
N ASN A 75 -10.37 6.75 -34.05
CA ASN A 75 -11.13 5.54 -33.77
C ASN A 75 -11.72 4.97 -35.07
N LYS A 76 -11.23 3.80 -35.51
CA LYS A 76 -11.54 3.21 -36.82
C LYS A 76 -12.98 2.69 -36.97
N THR A 77 -13.71 2.47 -35.89
CA THR A 77 -15.04 1.84 -35.91
C THR A 77 -16.20 2.82 -35.76
N THR A 78 -16.00 3.91 -35.02
CA THR A 78 -17.05 4.89 -34.68
C THR A 78 -16.59 6.33 -34.86
N GLY A 79 -15.34 6.56 -35.25
CA GLY A 79 -14.78 7.88 -35.49
C GLY A 79 -15.44 8.58 -36.68
N SER A 80 -15.92 9.78 -36.45
CA SER A 80 -16.50 10.63 -37.49
C SER A 80 -16.09 12.07 -37.23
N HIS A 81 -15.28 12.63 -38.14
CA HIS A 81 -14.81 14.01 -38.03
C HIS A 81 -15.97 15.01 -37.95
N ALA A 82 -17.01 14.81 -38.76
CA ALA A 82 -18.20 15.66 -38.77
C ALA A 82 -18.91 15.67 -37.40
N LYS A 83 -19.14 14.49 -36.80
CA LYS A 83 -19.77 14.38 -35.48
C LYS A 83 -18.89 15.02 -34.40
N PHE A 84 -17.58 14.86 -34.47
CA PHE A 84 -16.66 15.47 -33.50
C PHE A 84 -16.70 17.01 -33.57
N VAL A 85 -16.75 17.59 -34.77
CA VAL A 85 -16.85 19.04 -34.96
C VAL A 85 -18.18 19.57 -34.40
N GLU A 86 -19.30 18.90 -34.67
CA GLU A 86 -20.61 19.27 -34.11
C GLU A 86 -20.63 19.20 -32.58
N LEU A 87 -20.02 18.16 -32.01
CA LEU A 87 -19.95 17.92 -30.58
C LEU A 87 -19.10 19.00 -29.88
N LYS A 88 -17.98 19.39 -30.50
CA LYS A 88 -17.14 20.49 -30.04
C LYS A 88 -17.87 21.84 -30.12
N ALA A 89 -18.54 22.11 -31.23
CA ALA A 89 -19.34 23.33 -31.39
C ALA A 89 -20.46 23.45 -30.34
N ALA A 90 -21.13 22.34 -30.02
CA ALA A 90 -22.15 22.28 -28.98
C ALA A 90 -21.57 22.58 -27.59
N TYR A 91 -20.41 21.98 -27.26
CA TYR A 91 -19.74 22.21 -25.97
C TYR A 91 -19.27 23.66 -25.83
N ASP A 92 -18.63 24.23 -26.86
CA ASP A 92 -18.14 25.60 -26.85
C ASP A 92 -19.30 26.59 -26.68
N ALA A 93 -20.43 26.37 -27.36
CA ALA A 93 -21.64 27.18 -27.21
C ALA A 93 -22.22 27.12 -25.79
N LEU A 94 -22.38 25.92 -25.20
CA LEU A 94 -22.91 25.79 -23.85
C LEU A 94 -21.97 26.36 -22.78
N LYS A 95 -20.65 26.22 -22.98
CA LYS A 95 -19.62 26.78 -22.10
C LYS A 95 -19.68 28.31 -22.07
N ASP A 96 -19.95 28.94 -23.21
CA ASP A 96 -19.97 30.40 -23.32
C ASP A 96 -21.31 31.03 -22.96
N GLY A 97 -22.41 30.27 -22.99
CA GLY A 97 -23.77 30.74 -22.69
C GLY A 97 -24.17 30.74 -21.20
N HIS A 98 -23.25 30.46 -20.28
CA HIS A 98 -23.46 30.83 -18.88
C HIS A 98 -23.33 32.35 -18.74
N PRO A 99 -24.11 33.01 -17.86
CA PRO A 99 -23.84 34.40 -17.51
C PRO A 99 -22.45 34.48 -16.89
N LYS A 100 -21.46 34.74 -17.73
CA LYS A 100 -20.14 35.17 -17.32
C LYS A 100 -20.36 36.55 -16.72
N VAL A 101 -20.16 36.69 -15.42
CA VAL A 101 -19.81 38.00 -14.85
C VAL A 101 -18.57 38.45 -15.63
N THR A 102 -18.78 39.41 -16.52
CA THR A 102 -17.78 39.87 -17.48
C THR A 102 -16.75 40.72 -16.76
N THR A 103 -15.61 40.14 -16.38
CA THR A 103 -14.35 40.88 -16.44
C THR A 103 -13.90 40.83 -17.92
N PRO A 104 -13.69 41.96 -18.59
CA PRO A 104 -13.45 41.98 -20.03
C PRO A 104 -12.11 41.31 -20.34
N SER A 105 -12.16 40.16 -21.01
CA SER A 105 -10.97 39.48 -21.56
C SER A 105 -10.90 39.77 -23.05
N THR A 106 -10.17 40.82 -23.41
CA THR A 106 -9.76 41.10 -24.78
C THR A 106 -8.73 40.07 -25.25
N ASN A 107 -9.00 39.46 -26.39
CA ASN A 107 -8.02 38.70 -27.16
C ASN A 107 -6.89 39.65 -27.60
N GLY A 108 -5.64 39.21 -27.50
CA GLY A 108 -4.52 39.86 -28.18
C GLY A 108 -3.19 39.68 -27.48
N THR A 109 -2.34 38.86 -28.09
CA THR A 109 -0.94 39.19 -28.40
C THR A 109 -0.10 39.90 -27.34
N ASN A 110 0.93 39.19 -26.88
CA ASN A 110 2.27 39.68 -26.52
C ASN A 110 2.42 41.20 -26.38
N ASN A 111 2.63 41.68 -25.15
CA ASN A 111 3.75 42.57 -24.80
C ASN A 111 3.81 42.76 -23.27
N PHE A 112 4.99 42.46 -22.72
CA PHE A 112 5.83 43.35 -21.93
C PHE A 112 5.18 44.58 -21.25
N TYR A 113 5.45 44.70 -19.94
CA TYR A 113 5.07 45.72 -18.95
C TYR A 113 3.58 45.78 -18.54
N ASP A 114 3.27 45.15 -17.40
CA ASP A 114 2.60 45.91 -16.33
C ASP A 114 2.94 45.28 -14.98
N ALA A 115 3.54 46.09 -14.10
CA ALA A 115 4.11 45.68 -12.83
C ALA A 115 3.29 46.21 -11.65
N ASP A 116 1.96 46.42 -11.81
CA ASP A 116 1.13 47.02 -10.77
C ASP A 116 -0.23 46.33 -10.51
N LEU A 117 -0.34 45.01 -10.77
CA LEU A 117 -1.43 44.23 -10.18
C LEU A 117 -1.10 43.85 -8.73
N SER A 118 -1.90 44.35 -7.78
CA SER A 118 -1.75 44.11 -6.34
C SER A 118 -1.38 42.65 -6.02
N HIS A 119 -0.35 42.49 -5.19
CA HIS A 119 0.20 41.20 -4.76
C HIS A 119 -0.88 40.25 -4.19
N GLU A 120 -1.99 40.82 -3.70
CA GLU A 120 -3.11 40.11 -3.09
C GLU A 120 -4.08 39.46 -4.10
N ALA A 121 -4.32 40.11 -5.25
CA ALA A 121 -5.16 39.55 -6.31
C ALA A 121 -4.50 38.31 -6.95
N HIS A 122 -3.18 38.35 -7.14
CA HIS A 122 -2.41 37.20 -7.60
C HIS A 122 -2.33 36.06 -6.57
N LYS A 123 -2.42 36.36 -5.27
CA LYS A 123 -2.46 35.34 -4.21
C LYS A 123 -3.79 34.59 -4.20
N ARG A 124 -4.92 35.31 -4.27
CA ARG A 124 -6.28 34.72 -4.27
C ARG A 124 -6.55 33.85 -5.50
N TYR A 125 -6.13 34.31 -6.68
CA TYR A 125 -6.26 33.51 -7.91
C TYR A 125 -5.43 32.22 -7.86
N ARG A 126 -4.21 32.30 -7.28
CA ARG A 126 -3.32 31.14 -7.08
C ARG A 126 -3.86 30.16 -6.04
N GLU A 127 -4.54 30.64 -5.00
CA GLU A 127 -5.16 29.81 -3.96
C GLU A 127 -6.41 29.08 -4.47
N GLN A 128 -7.24 29.72 -5.29
CA GLN A 128 -8.48 29.13 -5.80
C GLN A 128 -8.26 28.04 -6.88
N TYR A 129 -7.16 28.11 -7.62
CA TYR A 129 -6.82 27.17 -8.71
C TYR A 129 -5.61 26.27 -8.40
N LYS A 130 -5.18 26.21 -7.14
CA LYS A 130 -3.99 25.48 -6.67
C LYS A 130 -4.02 23.98 -7.05
N ASP A 131 -5.21 23.37 -7.05
CA ASP A 131 -5.38 21.94 -7.30
C ASP A 131 -5.35 21.55 -8.79
N PHE A 132 -5.61 22.46 -9.72
CA PHE A 132 -5.72 22.12 -11.14
C PHE A 132 -4.45 22.39 -11.95
N THR A 133 -3.68 23.43 -11.61
CA THR A 133 -2.48 23.80 -12.37
C THR A 133 -1.25 22.96 -12.02
N SER A 134 -1.27 22.24 -10.90
CA SER A 134 -0.11 21.46 -10.42
C SER A 134 0.12 20.17 -11.20
N THR A 135 -0.88 19.65 -11.91
CA THR A 135 -0.79 18.33 -12.57
C THR A 135 -0.38 18.41 -14.05
N TYR A 136 -0.45 19.57 -14.70
CA TYR A 136 -0.26 19.67 -16.16
C TYR A 136 0.57 20.89 -16.63
N SER A 137 1.63 21.26 -15.90
CA SER A 137 2.60 22.26 -16.39
C SER A 137 3.97 21.63 -16.70
N TYR A 138 4.01 20.86 -17.79
CA TYR A 138 5.25 20.47 -18.46
C TYR A 138 5.36 21.26 -19.78
N GLY A 139 5.56 22.58 -19.71
CA GLY A 139 5.80 23.43 -20.88
C GLY A 139 5.73 24.94 -20.59
N PHE A 140 6.76 25.68 -21.04
CA PHE A 140 6.90 27.15 -21.13
C PHE A 140 6.49 28.06 -19.94
N GLY A 141 6.35 27.51 -18.73
CA GLY A 141 6.13 28.31 -17.51
C GLY A 141 6.44 27.59 -16.20
N GLY A 142 7.17 26.47 -16.28
CA GLY A 142 7.48 25.63 -15.13
C GLY A 142 8.62 26.16 -14.24
N PRO A 143 8.98 25.43 -13.18
CA PRO A 143 10.00 25.81 -12.18
C PRO A 143 11.38 26.17 -12.76
N TYR A 144 11.66 25.77 -14.01
CA TYR A 144 12.94 25.92 -14.68
C TYR A 144 12.94 26.98 -15.80
N ARG A 145 12.03 27.97 -15.74
CA ARG A 145 11.86 29.02 -16.77
C ARG A 145 13.14 29.82 -17.08
N GLY A 146 14.08 29.91 -16.14
CA GLY A 146 15.38 30.59 -16.32
C GLY A 146 16.57 29.66 -16.52
N SER A 147 16.36 28.34 -16.61
CA SER A 147 17.47 27.40 -16.74
C SER A 147 17.96 27.30 -18.18
N LYS A 148 19.27 27.21 -18.38
CA LYS A 148 19.88 27.09 -19.72
C LYS A 148 19.50 25.77 -20.42
N ARG A 149 19.07 24.76 -19.65
CA ARG A 149 18.72 23.43 -20.14
C ARG A 149 17.49 22.87 -19.41
N PRO A 150 16.29 23.41 -19.68
CA PRO A 150 15.08 23.06 -18.94
C PRO A 150 14.75 21.56 -19.00
N TRP A 151 15.04 20.92 -20.13
CA TRP A 151 14.78 19.50 -20.34
C TRP A 151 15.73 18.58 -19.55
N GLU A 152 16.99 18.97 -19.34
CA GLU A 152 17.93 18.20 -18.50
C GLU A 152 17.60 18.34 -17.02
N ASP A 153 17.21 19.54 -16.59
CA ASP A 153 16.81 19.79 -15.21
C ASP A 153 15.52 19.06 -14.84
N LEU A 154 14.56 19.00 -15.77
CA LEU A 154 13.34 18.21 -15.60
C LEU A 154 13.61 16.70 -15.52
N LYS A 155 14.55 16.19 -16.32
CA LYS A 155 14.97 14.78 -16.24
C LYS A 155 15.63 14.51 -14.89
N ARG A 156 16.55 15.38 -14.46
CA ARG A 156 17.19 15.29 -13.14
C ARG A 156 16.19 15.33 -12.01
N ASP A 157 15.20 16.22 -12.06
CA ASP A 157 14.19 16.35 -11.01
C ASP A 157 13.25 15.13 -10.98
N ARG A 158 12.91 14.57 -12.15
CA ARG A 158 12.16 13.31 -12.24
C ARG A 158 12.95 12.14 -11.67
N GLU A 159 14.24 12.07 -11.97
CA GLU A 159 15.14 11.03 -11.50
C GLU A 159 15.41 11.16 -9.99
N TYR A 160 15.59 12.39 -9.52
CA TYR A 160 15.69 12.72 -8.10
C TYR A 160 14.40 12.35 -7.36
N ARG A 161 13.20 12.65 -7.91
CA ARG A 161 11.91 12.22 -7.34
C ARG A 161 11.72 10.71 -7.37
N LYS A 162 12.12 10.03 -8.45
CA LYS A 162 12.05 8.56 -8.57
C LYS A 162 12.94 7.89 -7.53
N ASN A 163 14.17 8.37 -7.36
CA ASN A 163 15.08 7.91 -6.33
C ASN A 163 14.59 8.30 -4.94
N ARG A 164 13.97 9.48 -4.77
CA ARG A 164 13.32 9.85 -3.51
C ARG A 164 12.21 8.90 -3.13
N HIS A 165 11.37 8.49 -4.08
CA HIS A 165 10.32 7.50 -3.79
C HIS A 165 10.91 6.14 -3.39
N TYR A 166 12.09 5.78 -3.91
CA TYR A 166 12.82 4.57 -3.49
C TYR A 166 13.46 4.74 -2.09
N THR A 167 13.98 5.92 -1.76
CA THR A 167 14.56 6.21 -0.44
C THR A 167 13.53 6.61 0.61
N GLU A 168 12.32 7.04 0.26
CA GLU A 168 11.25 7.40 1.20
C GLU A 168 10.39 6.16 1.52
N THR A 169 10.16 5.27 0.55
CA THR A 169 9.53 3.96 0.84
C THR A 169 10.39 3.06 1.73
N PHE A 170 11.72 3.27 1.76
CA PHE A 170 12.64 2.48 2.59
C PHE A 170 13.43 3.29 3.65
N GLY A 171 13.30 4.62 3.68
CA GLY A 171 14.21 5.48 4.47
C GLY A 171 13.54 6.64 5.21
N GLU A 172 12.20 6.72 5.21
CA GLU A 172 11.54 7.25 6.40
C GLU A 172 11.52 6.15 7.47
N ARG A 173 11.89 6.56 8.68
CA ARG A 173 11.92 5.73 9.87
C ARG A 173 10.53 5.17 10.15
N GLY A 174 10.20 4.05 9.52
CA GLY A 174 9.37 3.06 10.16
C GLY A 174 10.14 2.61 11.39
N ARG A 175 9.96 3.28 12.53
CA ARG A 175 10.02 2.55 13.80
C ARG A 175 9.22 1.29 13.49
N PRO A 176 9.79 0.06 13.56
CA PRO A 176 8.96 -1.09 13.38
C PRO A 176 7.94 -0.97 14.48
N VAL A 177 6.73 -0.53 14.14
CA VAL A 177 5.55 -0.71 14.97
C VAL A 177 5.32 -2.20 14.86
N VAL A 178 6.19 -2.94 15.55
CA VAL A 178 5.97 -4.32 15.91
C VAL A 178 4.63 -4.23 16.58
N SER A 179 3.60 -4.67 15.86
CA SER A 179 2.24 -4.56 16.32
C SER A 179 2.21 -5.08 17.74
N LEU A 180 1.57 -4.36 18.66
CA LEU A 180 1.47 -4.80 20.06
C LEU A 180 1.00 -6.26 20.15
N THR A 181 0.22 -6.73 19.18
CA THR A 181 -0.18 -8.14 19.03
C THR A 181 0.99 -9.12 18.86
N ILE A 182 2.04 -8.76 18.13
CA ILE A 182 3.25 -9.57 17.92
C ILE A 182 4.08 -9.62 19.21
N ILE A 183 4.17 -8.50 19.93
CA ILE A 183 4.87 -8.46 21.23
C ILE A 183 4.10 -9.30 22.26
N LEU A 184 2.78 -9.12 22.33
CA LEU A 184 1.92 -9.88 23.24
C LEU A 184 1.90 -11.37 22.91
N SER A 185 1.93 -11.75 21.63
CA SER A 185 2.04 -13.16 21.25
C SER A 185 3.40 -13.75 21.64
N ALA A 186 4.50 -13.02 21.42
CA ALA A 186 5.82 -13.46 21.85
C ALA A 186 5.90 -13.64 23.37
N VAL A 187 5.36 -12.70 24.15
CA VAL A 187 5.29 -12.81 25.62
C VAL A 187 4.40 -13.98 26.04
N ALA A 188 3.25 -14.20 25.40
CA ALA A 188 2.39 -15.34 25.68
C ALA A 188 3.12 -16.67 25.43
N TRP A 189 3.85 -16.79 24.32
CA TRP A 189 4.68 -17.97 24.04
C TRP A 189 5.77 -18.15 25.09
N ILE A 190 6.46 -17.08 25.50
CA ILE A 190 7.49 -17.16 26.56
C ILE A 190 6.88 -17.68 27.86
N VAL A 191 5.71 -17.18 28.26
CA VAL A 191 5.01 -17.65 29.47
C VAL A 191 4.63 -19.13 29.34
N ILE A 192 4.05 -19.53 28.21
CA ILE A 192 3.68 -20.93 27.94
C ILE A 192 4.93 -21.84 28.02
N TYR A 193 6.00 -21.48 27.33
CA TYR A 193 7.25 -22.26 27.36
C TYR A 193 7.87 -22.32 28.76
N SER A 194 7.90 -21.22 29.50
CA SER A 194 8.40 -21.20 30.87
C SER A 194 7.58 -22.11 31.80
N SER A 195 6.25 -22.12 31.65
CA SER A 195 5.36 -22.99 32.42
C SER A 195 5.57 -24.47 32.06
N ALA A 196 5.76 -24.79 30.78
CA ALA A 196 6.04 -26.14 30.32
C ALA A 196 7.38 -26.67 30.87
N LEU A 197 8.41 -25.82 30.92
CA LEU A 197 9.69 -26.16 31.52
C LEU A 197 9.57 -26.45 33.02
N LEU A 198 8.79 -25.65 33.76
CA LEU A 198 8.54 -25.90 35.18
C LEU A 198 7.77 -27.22 35.41
N ILE A 199 6.78 -27.51 34.58
CA ILE A 199 6.02 -28.77 34.63
C ILE A 199 6.94 -29.96 34.34
N TRP A 200 7.86 -29.83 33.39
CA TRP A 200 8.81 -30.89 33.05
C TRP A 200 9.78 -31.18 34.19
N ASP A 201 10.41 -30.16 34.80
CA ASP A 201 11.29 -30.32 35.96
C ASP A 201 10.54 -30.90 37.17
N TYR A 202 9.31 -30.45 37.42
CA TYR A 202 8.46 -31.01 38.46
C TYR A 202 8.15 -32.49 38.24
N ASN A 203 7.77 -32.86 37.00
CA ASN A 203 7.47 -34.24 36.67
C ASN A 203 8.72 -35.15 36.74
N ASP A 204 9.89 -34.64 36.35
CA ASP A 204 11.14 -35.39 36.48
C ASP A 204 11.51 -35.64 37.94
N LYS A 205 11.41 -34.62 38.79
CA LYS A 205 11.60 -34.76 40.25
C LYS A 205 10.62 -35.76 40.86
N LEU A 206 9.35 -35.75 40.44
CA LEU A 206 8.36 -36.74 40.88
C LEU A 206 8.73 -38.16 40.47
N LYS A 207 9.11 -38.37 39.20
CA LYS A 207 9.56 -39.68 38.70
C LYS A 207 10.78 -40.19 39.45
N GLN A 208 11.75 -39.33 39.71
CA GLN A 208 12.91 -39.67 40.53
C GLN A 208 12.48 -40.05 41.96
N GLY A 209 11.56 -39.30 42.56
CA GLY A 209 11.02 -39.60 43.90
C GLY A 209 10.35 -40.97 43.98
N ILE A 210 9.45 -41.29 43.03
CA ILE A 210 8.77 -42.59 42.94
C ILE A 210 9.78 -43.72 42.75
N SER A 211 10.79 -43.51 41.91
CA SER A 211 11.82 -44.52 41.64
C SER A 211 12.65 -44.82 42.89
N ARG A 212 13.02 -43.78 43.65
CA ARG A 212 13.74 -43.93 44.93
C ARG A 212 12.89 -44.63 45.99
N TYR A 213 11.60 -44.29 46.10
CA TYR A 213 10.69 -44.96 47.01
C TYR A 213 10.56 -46.46 46.69
N LYS A 214 10.39 -46.79 45.39
CA LYS A 214 10.30 -48.18 44.93
C LYS A 214 11.57 -48.96 45.22
N ALA A 215 12.75 -48.38 44.96
CA ALA A 215 14.05 -48.99 45.27
C ALA A 215 14.18 -49.28 46.77
N ARG A 216 13.88 -48.30 47.63
CA ARG A 216 13.96 -48.47 49.09
C ARG A 216 13.03 -49.58 49.59
N SER A 217 11.80 -49.65 49.09
CA SER A 217 10.87 -50.73 49.47
C SER A 217 11.37 -52.11 49.05
N HIS A 218 12.09 -52.19 47.93
CA HIS A 218 12.68 -53.44 47.45
C HIS A 218 13.85 -53.86 48.34
N ASP A 219 14.72 -52.93 48.71
CA ASP A 219 15.85 -53.18 49.60
C ASP A 219 15.37 -53.66 50.98
N ASP A 220 14.32 -53.04 51.53
CA ASP A 220 13.70 -53.46 52.80
C ASP A 220 13.15 -54.90 52.71
N TYR A 221 12.51 -55.25 51.58
CA TYR A 221 12.02 -56.60 51.33
C TYR A 221 13.16 -57.64 51.22
N VAL A 222 14.23 -57.30 50.49
CA VAL A 222 15.41 -58.17 50.35
C VAL A 222 16.11 -58.36 51.69
N ALA A 223 16.27 -57.29 52.49
CA ALA A 223 16.84 -57.35 53.83
C ALA A 223 16.01 -58.26 54.76
N TYR A 224 14.68 -58.18 54.68
CA TYR A 224 13.79 -59.07 55.44
C TYR A 224 13.95 -60.54 55.04
N GLN A 225 14.08 -60.82 53.74
CA GLN A 225 14.34 -62.17 53.24
C GLN A 225 15.69 -62.72 53.71
N GLU A 226 16.74 -61.90 53.72
CA GLU A 226 18.02 -62.29 54.29
C GLU A 226 17.94 -62.56 55.79
N TYR A 227 17.23 -61.72 56.54
CA TYR A 227 17.01 -61.92 57.97
C TYR A 227 16.36 -63.28 58.24
N LEU A 228 15.31 -63.65 57.49
CA LEU A 228 14.66 -64.95 57.63
C LEU A 228 15.62 -66.10 57.37
N LYS A 229 16.41 -66.04 56.28
CA LYS A 229 17.42 -67.06 55.95
C LYS A 229 18.47 -67.21 57.05
N ARG A 230 18.94 -66.10 57.63
CA ARG A 230 19.91 -66.13 58.75
C ARG A 230 19.30 -66.80 59.99
N LYS A 231 18.06 -66.45 60.33
CA LYS A 231 17.35 -67.03 61.47
C LYS A 231 17.09 -68.53 61.29
N GLU A 232 16.79 -68.97 60.08
CA GLU A 232 16.68 -70.39 59.74
C GLU A 232 18.04 -71.11 59.86
N ALA A 233 19.12 -70.51 59.36
CA ALA A 233 20.46 -71.06 59.48
C ALA A 233 20.91 -71.22 60.95
N GLU A 234 20.63 -70.23 61.80
CA GLU A 234 20.88 -70.29 63.25
C GLU A 234 20.09 -71.41 63.93
N ARG A 235 18.80 -71.58 63.60
CA ARG A 235 18.00 -72.70 64.10
C ARG A 235 18.61 -74.04 63.72
N ILE A 236 19.03 -74.19 62.46
CA ILE A 236 19.68 -75.41 61.97
C ILE A 236 21.01 -75.65 62.70
N LEU A 237 21.80 -74.60 62.94
CA LEU A 237 23.05 -74.68 63.70
C LEU A 237 22.80 -75.14 65.14
N ASN A 238 21.85 -74.52 65.84
CA ASN A 238 21.49 -74.87 67.21
C ASN A 238 20.99 -76.32 67.31
N ILE A 239 20.16 -76.77 66.35
CA ILE A 239 19.72 -78.16 66.27
C ILE A 239 20.90 -79.11 66.06
N LYS A 240 21.86 -78.76 65.20
CA LYS A 240 23.08 -79.57 64.97
C LYS A 240 23.92 -79.66 66.25
N GLN A 241 24.10 -78.56 66.97
CA GLN A 241 24.83 -78.54 68.24
C GLN A 241 24.14 -79.40 69.30
N LEU A 242 22.82 -79.29 69.44
CA LEU A 242 22.03 -80.13 70.36
C LEU A 242 22.15 -81.61 70.02
N LYS A 243 22.02 -81.98 68.74
CA LYS A 243 22.20 -83.38 68.30
C LYS A 243 23.57 -83.91 68.68
N LYS A 244 24.63 -83.12 68.49
CA LYS A 244 25.99 -83.50 68.87
C LYS A 244 26.12 -83.71 70.38
N LEU A 245 25.58 -82.81 71.20
CA LEU A 245 25.58 -82.95 72.65
C LEU A 245 24.85 -84.22 73.11
N VAL A 246 23.69 -84.52 72.53
CA VAL A 246 22.93 -85.74 72.83
C VAL A 246 23.72 -87.01 72.44
N GLU A 247 24.39 -87.00 71.29
CA GLU A 247 25.26 -88.12 70.89
C GLU A 247 26.44 -88.31 71.84
N ASP A 248 27.05 -87.22 72.32
CA ASP A 248 28.17 -87.28 73.25
C ASP A 248 27.72 -87.76 74.64
N GLN A 249 26.57 -87.31 75.15
CA GLN A 249 25.96 -87.83 76.38
C GLN A 249 25.66 -89.34 76.28
N ARG A 250 25.09 -89.79 75.16
CA ARG A 250 24.85 -91.22 74.93
C ARG A 250 26.15 -92.03 74.98
N LYS A 251 27.25 -91.53 74.42
CA LYS A 251 28.56 -92.22 74.48
C LYS A 251 29.09 -92.30 75.90
N GLU A 252 28.90 -91.26 76.72
CA GLU A 252 29.29 -91.28 78.14
C GLU A 252 28.47 -92.28 78.95
N GLU A 253 27.15 -92.32 78.76
CA GLU A 253 26.27 -93.31 79.40
C GLU A 253 26.67 -94.75 79.06
N ILE A 254 27.00 -95.03 77.80
CA ILE A 254 27.47 -96.36 77.37
C ILE A 254 28.79 -96.73 78.09
N LYS A 255 29.76 -95.81 78.13
CA LYS A 255 31.03 -96.04 78.84
C LYS A 255 30.84 -96.30 80.33
N ASN A 256 29.95 -95.53 80.98
CA ASN A 256 29.64 -95.74 82.39
C ASN A 256 28.97 -97.10 82.62
N ALA A 257 28.00 -97.49 81.78
CA ALA A 257 27.36 -98.79 81.85
C ALA A 257 28.34 -99.95 81.64
N GLU A 258 29.28 -99.84 80.70
CA GLU A 258 30.37 -100.82 80.49
C GLU A 258 31.23 -100.95 81.75
N SER A 259 31.60 -99.82 82.39
CA SER A 259 32.38 -99.86 83.63
C SER A 259 31.64 -100.48 84.81
N GLU A 260 30.32 -100.25 84.96
CA GLU A 260 29.50 -100.87 86.01
C GLU A 260 29.36 -102.39 85.83
N VAL A 261 29.23 -102.87 84.59
CA VAL A 261 29.16 -104.30 84.29
C VAL A 261 30.48 -104.99 84.68
N VAL A 262 31.62 -104.39 84.36
CA VAL A 262 32.95 -104.93 84.72
C VAL A 262 33.11 -105.05 86.24
N VAL A 263 32.64 -104.06 87.02
CA VAL A 263 32.72 -104.06 88.48
C VAL A 263 31.81 -105.14 89.11
N LYS A 264 30.65 -105.45 88.52
CA LYS A 264 29.73 -106.49 89.03
C LYS A 264 30.15 -107.91 88.68
N THR A 265 31.06 -108.10 87.72
CA THR A 265 31.55 -109.43 87.30
C THR A 265 32.81 -109.90 88.04
N LEU A 266 33.38 -109.06 88.90
CA LEU A 266 34.51 -109.38 89.79
C LEU A 266 34.01 -109.68 91.21
#